data_AF-A0A1V9RE52-F1
#
_entry.id   AF-A0A1V9RE52-F1
#
_cell.length_a   1.000
_cell.length_b   1.000
_cell.length_c   1.000
_cell.angle_alpha   90.00
_cell.angle_beta   90.00
_cell.angle_gamma   90.00
#
_symmetry.space_group_name_H-M   'P 1'
#
loop_
_entity.id
_entity.type
_entity.pdbx_description
1 polymer ?
#
loop_
_entity_poly.entity_id
_entity_poly.type
_entity_poly.pdbx_seq_one_letter_code
_entity_poly.pdbx_strand_id
1 'polypeptide(L)'
;MDSKQKIDQDTNNIANLYSNLEDKIFSEIIKVLQRGHYEDVTQDNVVQWQAQQLSQMGALTKRVIDLMADFDGISPSEIETILKQDGYEILDEVSQELKYSGQVSQPISDESFNMLDSMVRQTTDTLNNTINQTLLSRNYGVNPVMRTYQEILKRSTIETVTGLKTHDRAVKDAIYQQLDKGIEVMRDKSGRAWSLEGYTRMILTTTSNRTYNDLRTKRMQEFGQVLCLMSSHPNSRETCAYIQGKVVNIVPTDDPNYNDKYDSIYNHGYGEPAGTLGINCRHKLFPFTPGVNVNNMTQYNPKEAIRNGNLRQKQRYYERSIRDAKKRLKVAEELEDEQMITRTKTLIAARQKKLREYIKETNKMYGKKYDILTRDYDREQIQSADVVKEKQKIKDYHAKELEKLKEKYGYHGFPKAVEEYQSLLYNKDTGQAIHAYIKARKGVALSQW
;
A
#
# COMPACT_ATOMS: atom_id res chain seq x y z
N MET A 1 12.83 9.49 -10.49
CA MET A 1 11.77 9.28 -9.47
C MET A 1 12.42 9.53 -8.13
N ASP A 2 11.83 10.35 -7.26
CA ASP A 2 12.38 10.54 -5.90
C ASP A 2 12.09 9.32 -5.02
N SER A 3 12.82 9.16 -3.91
CA SER A 3 12.69 7.97 -3.06
C SER A 3 11.28 7.79 -2.46
N LYS A 4 10.53 8.89 -2.25
CA LYS A 4 9.12 8.80 -1.80
C LYS A 4 8.23 8.19 -2.87
N GLN A 5 8.35 8.66 -4.11
CA GLN A 5 7.56 8.17 -5.22
C GLN A 5 7.84 6.69 -5.47
N LYS A 6 9.10 6.26 -5.29
CA LYS A 6 9.50 4.87 -5.40
C LYS A 6 8.82 3.99 -4.35
N ILE A 7 8.99 4.28 -3.06
CA ILE A 7 8.38 3.47 -2.00
C ILE A 7 6.85 3.47 -2.06
N ASP A 8 6.23 4.58 -2.49
CA ASP A 8 4.80 4.62 -2.77
C ASP A 8 4.39 3.71 -3.93
N GLN A 9 5.16 3.70 -5.02
CA GLN A 9 4.88 2.83 -6.16
C GLN A 9 5.02 1.36 -5.76
N ASP A 10 6.11 0.99 -5.08
CA ASP A 10 6.40 -0.38 -4.72
C ASP A 10 5.41 -0.92 -3.67
N THR A 11 5.06 -0.13 -2.66
CA THR A 11 3.97 -0.50 -1.73
C THR A 11 2.60 -0.59 -2.40
N ASN A 12 2.30 0.27 -3.39
CA ASN A 12 1.07 0.15 -4.17
C ASN A 12 1.05 -1.11 -5.03
N ASN A 13 2.19 -1.48 -5.63
CA ASN A 13 2.34 -2.71 -6.40
C ASN A 13 2.06 -3.94 -5.54
N ILE A 14 2.68 -4.04 -4.35
CA ILE A 14 2.43 -5.12 -3.39
C ILE A 14 0.94 -5.13 -2.99
N ALA A 15 0.35 -3.97 -2.69
CA ALA A 15 -1.08 -3.90 -2.36
C ALA A 15 -1.99 -4.40 -3.50
N ASN A 16 -1.61 -4.14 -4.76
CA ASN A 16 -2.33 -4.62 -5.93
C ASN A 16 -2.17 -6.14 -6.11
N LEU A 17 -1.04 -6.74 -5.72
CA LEU A 17 -0.89 -8.20 -5.70
C LEU A 17 -1.91 -8.85 -4.76
N TYR A 18 -2.06 -8.33 -3.53
CA TYR A 18 -3.07 -8.85 -2.60
C TYR A 18 -4.51 -8.60 -3.08
N SER A 19 -4.80 -7.47 -3.72
CA SER A 19 -6.11 -7.23 -4.35
C SER A 19 -6.40 -8.24 -5.46
N ASN A 20 -5.40 -8.58 -6.27
CA ASN A 20 -5.57 -9.59 -7.31
C ASN A 20 -5.76 -10.99 -6.73
N LEU A 21 -5.05 -11.32 -5.66
CA LEU A 21 -5.22 -12.57 -4.94
C LEU A 21 -6.67 -12.70 -4.44
N GLU A 22 -7.22 -11.64 -3.84
CA GLU A 22 -8.63 -11.59 -3.42
C GLU A 22 -9.59 -11.86 -4.59
N ASP A 23 -9.40 -11.17 -5.72
CA ASP A 23 -10.24 -11.35 -6.90
C ASP A 23 -10.14 -12.79 -7.46
N LYS A 24 -8.94 -13.39 -7.48
CA LYS A 24 -8.77 -14.79 -7.91
C LYS A 24 -9.38 -15.79 -6.94
N ILE A 25 -9.33 -15.52 -5.63
CA ILE A 25 -9.99 -16.36 -4.64
C ILE A 25 -11.51 -16.35 -4.85
N PHE A 26 -12.10 -15.19 -5.15
CA PHE A 26 -13.53 -15.12 -5.51
C PHE A 26 -13.86 -15.95 -6.75
N SER A 27 -13.04 -15.87 -7.81
CA SER A 27 -13.20 -16.73 -8.98
C SER A 27 -13.11 -18.22 -8.63
N GLU A 28 -12.20 -18.62 -7.73
CA GLU A 28 -12.14 -20.02 -7.27
C GLU A 28 -13.36 -20.45 -6.47
N ILE A 29 -13.92 -19.57 -5.64
CA ILE A 29 -15.20 -19.82 -4.95
C ILE A 29 -16.31 -20.06 -5.98
N ILE A 30 -16.43 -19.18 -6.99
CA ILE A 30 -17.46 -19.27 -8.03
C ILE A 30 -17.35 -20.60 -8.78
N LYS A 31 -16.14 -20.99 -9.19
CA LYS A 31 -15.90 -22.28 -9.86
C LYS A 31 -16.30 -23.49 -9.01
N VAL A 32 -16.11 -23.44 -7.69
CA VAL A 32 -16.55 -24.54 -6.81
C VAL A 32 -18.06 -24.66 -6.82
N LEU A 33 -18.74 -23.51 -6.68
CA LEU A 33 -20.20 -23.44 -6.67
C LEU A 33 -20.76 -23.95 -8.01
N GLN A 34 -20.24 -23.49 -9.14
CA GLN A 34 -20.65 -23.91 -10.48
C GLN A 34 -20.48 -25.43 -10.71
N ARG A 35 -19.38 -26.03 -10.24
CA ARG A 35 -19.21 -27.51 -10.28
C ARG A 35 -20.22 -28.24 -9.40
N GLY A 36 -20.81 -27.55 -8.44
CA GLY A 36 -21.92 -28.02 -7.63
C GLY A 36 -23.28 -27.94 -8.31
N HIS A 37 -23.38 -27.45 -9.55
CA HIS A 37 -24.63 -27.29 -10.29
C HIS A 37 -25.73 -26.61 -9.47
N TYR A 38 -25.39 -25.48 -8.85
CA TYR A 38 -26.31 -24.77 -7.95
C TYR A 38 -27.57 -24.25 -8.68
N GLU A 39 -27.50 -24.11 -10.00
CA GLU A 39 -28.62 -23.76 -10.87
C GLU A 39 -29.74 -24.80 -10.88
N ASP A 40 -29.41 -26.09 -10.67
CA ASP A 40 -30.36 -27.22 -10.70
C ASP A 40 -30.94 -27.56 -9.32
N VAL A 41 -30.53 -26.83 -8.28
CA VAL A 41 -30.90 -27.07 -6.89
C VAL A 41 -32.27 -26.49 -6.58
N THR A 42 -33.08 -27.26 -5.88
CA THR A 42 -34.44 -26.92 -5.46
C THR A 42 -34.56 -26.90 -3.95
N GLN A 43 -35.74 -26.54 -3.44
CA GLN A 43 -36.04 -26.60 -2.00
C GLN A 43 -35.84 -27.99 -1.39
N ASP A 44 -36.10 -29.05 -2.17
CA ASP A 44 -36.11 -30.42 -1.66
C ASP A 44 -34.69 -30.97 -1.42
N ASN A 45 -33.71 -30.49 -2.20
CA ASN A 45 -32.34 -31.03 -2.17
C ASN A 45 -31.28 -30.02 -1.70
N VAL A 46 -31.63 -28.76 -1.44
CA VAL A 46 -30.65 -27.70 -1.09
C VAL A 46 -29.84 -27.99 0.18
N VAL A 47 -30.40 -28.69 1.16
CA VAL A 47 -29.67 -29.08 2.38
C VAL A 47 -28.63 -30.16 2.07
N GLN A 48 -28.98 -31.13 1.21
CA GLN A 48 -28.04 -32.14 0.73
C GLN A 48 -26.93 -31.52 -0.12
N TRP A 49 -27.29 -30.60 -1.02
CA TRP A 49 -26.35 -29.83 -1.81
C TRP A 49 -25.37 -29.06 -0.91
N GLN A 50 -25.87 -28.39 0.13
CA GLN A 50 -25.03 -27.67 1.09
C GLN A 50 -24.01 -28.60 1.76
N ALA A 51 -24.44 -29.79 2.21
CA ALA A 51 -23.54 -30.77 2.80
C ALA A 51 -22.47 -31.26 1.80
N GLN A 52 -22.85 -31.49 0.54
CA GLN A 52 -21.91 -31.85 -0.53
C GLN A 52 -20.89 -30.74 -0.79
N GLN A 53 -21.32 -29.48 -0.85
CA GLN A 53 -20.43 -28.33 -1.03
C GLN A 53 -19.46 -28.16 0.15
N LEU A 54 -19.93 -28.35 1.38
CA LEU A 54 -19.05 -28.34 2.57
C LEU A 54 -17.96 -29.43 2.50
N SER A 55 -18.24 -30.58 1.89
CA SER A 55 -17.22 -31.62 1.69
C SER A 55 -16.13 -31.22 0.67
N GLN A 56 -16.41 -30.25 -0.21
CA GLN A 56 -15.45 -29.70 -1.19
C GLN A 56 -14.50 -28.65 -0.60
N MET A 57 -14.67 -28.25 0.66
CA MET A 57 -13.84 -27.21 1.30
C MET A 57 -12.34 -27.53 1.31
N GLY A 58 -11.97 -28.82 1.41
CA GLY A 58 -10.57 -29.25 1.32
C GLY A 58 -9.95 -28.95 -0.05
N ALA A 59 -10.71 -29.18 -1.13
CA ALA A 59 -10.27 -28.89 -2.49
C ALA A 59 -10.17 -27.38 -2.76
N LEU A 60 -11.10 -26.57 -2.23
CA LEU A 60 -11.00 -25.12 -2.30
C LEU A 60 -9.77 -24.61 -1.53
N THR A 61 -9.53 -25.13 -0.32
CA THR A 61 -8.35 -24.77 0.48
C THR A 61 -7.05 -25.05 -0.28
N LYS A 62 -6.95 -26.21 -0.95
CA LYS A 62 -5.78 -26.53 -1.77
C LYS A 62 -5.57 -25.51 -2.90
N ARG A 63 -6.64 -25.13 -3.62
CA ARG A 63 -6.55 -24.13 -4.68
C ARG A 63 -6.12 -22.75 -4.18
N VAL A 64 -6.55 -22.35 -2.98
CA VAL A 64 -6.09 -21.10 -2.36
C VAL A 64 -4.60 -21.17 -2.02
N ILE A 65 -4.12 -22.31 -1.49
CA ILE A 65 -2.69 -22.52 -1.22
C ILE A 65 -1.88 -22.44 -2.53
N ASP A 66 -2.36 -23.08 -3.59
CA ASP A 66 -1.71 -23.04 -4.91
C ASP A 66 -1.68 -21.60 -5.46
N LEU A 67 -2.80 -20.86 -5.35
CA LEU A 67 -2.85 -19.44 -5.73
C LEU A 67 -1.86 -18.59 -4.92
N MET A 68 -1.69 -18.83 -3.63
CA MET A 68 -0.72 -18.10 -2.82
C MET A 68 0.72 -18.42 -3.23
N ALA A 69 1.00 -19.68 -3.57
CA ALA A 69 2.32 -20.10 -4.05
C ALA A 69 2.67 -19.44 -5.39
N ASP A 70 1.68 -19.25 -6.28
CA ASP A 70 1.88 -18.57 -7.57
C ASP A 70 2.16 -17.05 -7.43
N PHE A 71 1.88 -16.46 -6.27
CA PHE A 71 2.11 -15.03 -6.00
C PHE A 71 3.44 -14.82 -5.29
N ASP A 72 4.56 -15.08 -5.98
CA ASP A 72 5.93 -14.88 -5.48
C ASP A 72 6.14 -13.53 -4.76
N GLY A 73 5.55 -12.44 -5.30
CA GLY A 73 5.68 -11.07 -4.77
C GLY A 73 4.93 -10.80 -3.46
N ILE A 74 4.18 -11.78 -2.95
CA ILE A 74 3.50 -11.74 -1.64
C ILE A 74 4.36 -12.41 -0.56
N SER A 75 5.45 -13.09 -0.93
CA SER A 75 6.33 -13.74 0.03
C SER A 75 6.93 -12.74 1.02
N PRO A 76 7.01 -13.06 2.33
CA PRO A 76 7.57 -12.14 3.33
C PRO A 76 8.97 -11.65 2.99
N SER A 77 9.81 -12.52 2.43
CA SER A 77 11.20 -12.19 2.02
C SER A 77 11.26 -11.20 0.85
N GLU A 78 10.37 -11.31 -0.13
CA GLU A 78 10.35 -10.38 -1.27
C GLU A 78 9.86 -8.99 -0.82
N ILE A 79 8.80 -8.94 0.00
CA ILE A 79 8.31 -7.68 0.58
C ILE A 79 9.40 -7.03 1.45
N GLU A 80 10.10 -7.83 2.26
CA GLU A 80 11.22 -7.33 3.08
C GLU A 80 12.33 -6.73 2.21
N THR A 81 12.72 -7.42 1.14
CA THR A 81 13.74 -6.98 0.20
C THR A 81 13.39 -5.63 -0.43
N ILE A 82 12.18 -5.51 -0.98
CA ILE A 82 11.70 -4.28 -1.63
C ILE A 82 11.69 -3.10 -0.64
N LEU A 83 11.08 -3.28 0.54
CA LEU A 83 10.97 -2.20 1.52
C LEU A 83 12.30 -1.78 2.12
N LYS A 84 13.25 -2.73 2.30
CA LYS A 84 14.61 -2.40 2.74
C LYS A 84 15.37 -1.60 1.69
N GLN A 85 15.26 -1.98 0.42
CA GLN A 85 15.88 -1.22 -0.67
C GLN A 85 15.39 0.22 -0.69
N ASP A 86 14.07 0.42 -0.64
CA ASP A 86 13.49 1.75 -0.59
C ASP A 86 13.97 2.54 0.62
N GLY A 87 14.05 1.90 1.79
CA GLY A 87 14.60 2.48 3.01
C GLY A 87 16.04 2.97 2.86
N TYR A 88 16.90 2.19 2.21
CA TYR A 88 18.28 2.59 1.95
C TYR A 88 18.39 3.77 0.99
N GLU A 89 17.57 3.80 -0.06
CA GLU A 89 17.52 4.94 -0.98
C GLU A 89 17.07 6.23 -0.29
N ILE A 90 16.12 6.13 0.65
CA ILE A 90 15.68 7.26 1.48
C ILE A 90 16.85 7.80 2.33
N LEU A 91 17.61 6.91 2.97
CA LEU A 91 18.76 7.28 3.80
C LEU A 91 19.89 7.90 2.97
N ASP A 92 20.15 7.39 1.76
CA ASP A 92 21.15 7.97 0.85
C ASP A 92 20.70 9.34 0.32
N GLU A 93 19.42 9.48 -0.08
CA GLU A 93 18.83 10.75 -0.55
C GLU A 93 19.03 11.87 0.49
N VAL A 94 18.67 11.63 1.76
CA VAL A 94 18.89 12.62 2.83
C VAL A 94 20.35 12.90 3.07
N SER A 95 21.19 11.86 3.07
CA SER A 95 22.63 12.03 3.25
C SER A 95 23.23 12.93 2.16
N GLN A 96 22.72 12.85 0.93
CA GLN A 96 23.14 13.71 -0.17
C GLN A 96 22.64 15.14 0.01
N GLU A 97 21.37 15.35 0.37
CA GLU A 97 20.79 16.67 0.66
C GLU A 97 21.59 17.41 1.74
N LEU A 98 21.94 16.71 2.83
CA LEU A 98 22.72 17.27 3.94
C LEU A 98 24.15 17.65 3.51
N LYS A 99 24.80 16.87 2.63
CA LYS A 99 26.11 17.23 2.06
C LYS A 99 26.07 18.52 1.26
N TYR A 100 25.03 18.72 0.44
CA TYR A 100 24.86 19.96 -0.31
C TYR A 100 24.68 21.19 0.60
N SER A 101 24.25 21.00 1.85
CA SER A 101 24.17 22.05 2.87
C SER A 101 25.49 22.32 3.61
N GLY A 102 26.60 21.70 3.16
CA GLY A 102 27.94 21.89 3.73
C GLY A 102 28.25 20.96 4.91
N GLN A 103 27.37 20.00 5.23
CA GLN A 103 27.64 19.05 6.30
C GLN A 103 28.61 17.95 5.87
N VAL A 104 29.47 17.54 6.81
CA VAL A 104 30.47 16.49 6.59
C VAL A 104 29.76 15.14 6.41
N SER A 105 30.16 14.39 5.37
CA SER A 105 29.61 13.07 5.08
C SER A 105 29.76 12.10 6.27
N GLN A 106 28.64 11.64 6.84
CA GLN A 106 28.63 10.61 7.89
C GLN A 106 28.22 9.23 7.33
N PRO A 107 28.73 8.10 7.85
CA PRO A 107 28.14 6.78 7.57
C PRO A 107 26.70 6.71 8.08
N ILE A 108 25.87 5.84 7.49
CA ILE A 108 24.56 5.50 8.06
C ILE A 108 24.81 4.77 9.38
N SER A 109 24.11 5.17 10.44
CA SER A 109 24.28 4.60 11.78
C SER A 109 23.62 3.21 11.90
N ASP A 110 24.08 2.42 12.87
CA ASP A 110 23.41 1.16 13.23
C ASP A 110 21.98 1.39 13.73
N GLU A 111 21.70 2.53 14.36
CA GLU A 111 20.36 2.91 14.79
C GLU A 111 19.41 3.09 13.61
N SER A 112 19.84 3.77 12.54
CA SER A 112 19.06 3.91 11.30
C SER A 112 18.81 2.57 10.63
N PHE A 113 19.82 1.68 10.61
CA PHE A 113 19.66 0.32 10.08
C PHE A 113 18.66 -0.50 10.89
N ASN A 114 18.80 -0.51 12.22
CA ASN A 114 17.92 -1.24 13.12
C ASN A 114 16.48 -0.71 13.06
N MET A 115 16.31 0.60 12.89
CA MET A 115 15.00 1.24 12.72
C MET A 115 14.31 0.78 11.43
N LEU A 116 15.01 0.78 10.29
CA LEU A 116 14.49 0.26 9.03
C LEU A 116 14.13 -1.22 9.16
N ASP A 117 15.05 -2.04 9.67
CA ASP A 117 14.84 -3.49 9.85
C ASP A 117 13.61 -3.76 10.74
N SER A 118 13.45 -3.01 11.84
CA SER A 118 12.29 -3.11 12.72
C SER A 118 10.97 -2.74 12.02
N MET A 119 10.93 -1.64 11.27
CA MET A 119 9.72 -1.21 10.53
C MET A 119 9.31 -2.21 9.46
N VAL A 120 10.29 -2.74 8.73
CA VAL A 120 10.05 -3.73 7.68
C VAL A 120 9.58 -5.04 8.28
N ARG A 121 10.26 -5.58 9.30
CA ARG A 121 9.83 -6.78 10.02
C ARG A 121 8.44 -6.65 10.59
N GLN A 122 8.13 -5.53 11.25
CA GLN A 122 6.79 -5.29 11.79
C GLN A 122 5.73 -5.36 10.68
N THR A 123 6.03 -4.80 9.51
CA THR A 123 5.12 -4.82 8.35
C THR A 123 4.93 -6.24 7.82
N THR A 124 6.02 -6.96 7.56
CA THR A 124 5.97 -8.32 7.00
C THR A 124 5.37 -9.32 7.98
N ASP A 125 5.67 -9.22 9.27
CA ASP A 125 5.06 -10.04 10.33
C ASP A 125 3.56 -9.78 10.43
N THR A 126 3.14 -8.52 10.36
CA THR A 126 1.71 -8.17 10.41
C THR A 126 0.96 -8.77 9.21
N LEU A 127 1.51 -8.63 8.00
CA LEU A 127 0.93 -9.23 6.80
C LEU A 127 0.94 -10.77 6.90
N ASN A 128 2.04 -11.36 7.35
CA ASN A 128 2.17 -12.80 7.46
C ASN A 128 1.17 -13.41 8.46
N ASN A 129 1.10 -12.84 9.68
CA ASN A 129 0.27 -13.35 10.76
C ASN A 129 -1.22 -13.12 10.51
N THR A 130 -1.59 -11.97 9.92
CA THR A 130 -3.01 -11.62 9.72
C THR A 130 -3.58 -12.21 8.42
N ILE A 131 -2.75 -12.32 7.38
CA ILE A 131 -3.19 -12.71 6.04
C ILE A 131 -2.61 -14.06 5.65
N ASN A 132 -1.28 -14.18 5.54
CA ASN A 132 -0.71 -15.35 4.87
C ASN A 132 -0.99 -16.64 5.66
N GLN A 133 -0.77 -16.62 6.97
CA GLN A 133 -1.05 -17.76 7.83
C GLN A 133 -2.55 -18.09 7.90
N THR A 134 -3.43 -17.08 7.86
CA THR A 134 -4.88 -17.31 7.94
C THR A 134 -5.42 -17.90 6.64
N LEU A 135 -4.93 -17.45 5.48
CA LEU A 135 -5.27 -18.02 4.18
C LEU A 135 -4.75 -19.45 3.98
N LEU A 136 -3.56 -19.77 4.52
CA LEU A 136 -2.97 -21.11 4.47
C LEU A 136 -3.53 -22.06 5.54
N SER A 137 -4.27 -21.56 6.52
CA SER A 137 -4.79 -22.35 7.63
C SER A 137 -5.79 -23.40 7.14
N ARG A 138 -5.62 -24.64 7.61
CA ARG A 138 -6.61 -25.72 7.43
C ARG A 138 -7.74 -25.68 8.47
N ASN A 139 -7.65 -24.81 9.47
CA ASN A 139 -8.76 -24.59 10.39
C ASN A 139 -9.78 -23.65 9.73
N TYR A 140 -10.90 -24.21 9.30
CA TYR A 140 -11.94 -23.49 8.56
C TYR A 140 -12.60 -22.35 9.35
N GLY A 141 -12.59 -22.40 10.69
CA GLY A 141 -13.14 -21.34 11.52
C GLY A 141 -12.29 -20.06 11.51
N VAL A 142 -10.99 -20.16 11.21
CA VAL A 142 -10.07 -19.02 11.12
C VAL A 142 -9.68 -18.68 9.69
N ASN A 143 -9.84 -19.61 8.74
CA ASN A 143 -9.56 -19.36 7.33
C ASN A 143 -10.62 -18.42 6.72
N PRO A 144 -10.25 -17.20 6.32
CA PRO A 144 -11.22 -16.19 5.91
C PRO A 144 -11.95 -16.57 4.61
N VAL A 145 -11.30 -17.31 3.70
CA VAL A 145 -11.93 -17.82 2.47
C VAL A 145 -13.01 -18.84 2.80
N MET A 146 -12.73 -19.75 3.74
CA MET A 146 -13.68 -20.77 4.16
C MET A 146 -14.90 -20.16 4.82
N ARG A 147 -14.72 -19.13 5.68
CA ARG A 147 -15.85 -18.40 6.27
C ARG A 147 -16.70 -17.72 5.21
N THR A 148 -16.08 -17.08 4.22
CA THR A 148 -16.79 -16.45 3.10
C THR A 148 -17.60 -17.48 2.31
N TYR A 149 -17.00 -18.62 1.99
CA TYR A 149 -17.68 -19.71 1.29
C TYR A 149 -18.85 -20.28 2.11
N GLN A 150 -18.63 -20.57 3.40
CA GLN A 150 -19.68 -21.04 4.31
C GLN A 150 -20.84 -20.05 4.44
N GLU A 151 -20.56 -18.75 4.48
CA GLU A 151 -21.60 -17.73 4.55
C GLU A 151 -22.41 -17.65 3.25
N ILE A 152 -21.79 -17.84 2.08
CA ILE A 152 -22.50 -17.96 0.80
C ILE A 152 -23.46 -19.16 0.85
N LEU A 153 -22.94 -20.34 1.23
CA LEU A 153 -23.74 -21.56 1.34
C LEU A 153 -24.88 -21.42 2.35
N LYS A 154 -24.59 -20.87 3.54
CA LYS A 154 -25.58 -20.69 4.60
C LYS A 154 -26.71 -19.79 4.13
N ARG A 155 -26.36 -18.63 3.57
CA ARG A 155 -27.35 -17.64 3.16
C ARG A 155 -28.17 -18.13 1.97
N SER A 156 -27.54 -18.73 0.96
CA SER A 156 -28.26 -19.24 -0.21
C SER A 156 -29.23 -20.35 0.18
N THR A 157 -28.81 -21.29 1.03
CA THR A 157 -29.67 -22.37 1.53
C THR A 157 -30.89 -21.82 2.29
N ILE A 158 -30.70 -20.85 3.19
CA ILE A 158 -31.83 -20.26 3.94
C ILE A 158 -32.83 -19.58 2.99
N GLU A 159 -32.35 -18.76 2.05
CA GLU A 159 -33.21 -18.06 1.09
C GLU A 159 -33.96 -19.04 0.16
N THR A 160 -33.36 -20.19 -0.16
CA THR A 160 -34.01 -21.26 -0.94
C THR A 160 -35.05 -22.02 -0.12
N VAL A 161 -34.69 -22.56 1.05
CA VAL A 161 -35.60 -23.34 1.93
C VAL A 161 -36.86 -22.56 2.26
N THR A 162 -36.73 -21.25 2.49
CA THR A 162 -37.87 -20.36 2.79
C THR A 162 -38.72 -20.00 1.58
N GLY A 163 -38.29 -20.34 0.37
CA GLY A 163 -39.01 -20.05 -0.88
C GLY A 163 -38.95 -18.59 -1.29
N LEU A 164 -38.07 -17.80 -0.66
CA LEU A 164 -37.89 -16.39 -1.00
C LEU A 164 -37.28 -16.23 -2.40
N LYS A 165 -36.42 -17.16 -2.81
CA LYS A 165 -35.72 -17.14 -4.11
C LYS A 165 -35.44 -18.54 -4.64
N THR A 166 -35.26 -18.65 -5.95
CA THR A 166 -34.60 -19.82 -6.57
C THR A 166 -33.17 -19.96 -6.06
N HIS A 167 -32.62 -21.19 -6.05
CA HIS A 167 -31.25 -21.40 -5.55
C HIS A 167 -30.20 -20.66 -6.38
N ASP A 168 -30.35 -20.66 -7.72
CA ASP A 168 -29.53 -19.86 -8.64
C ASP A 168 -29.44 -18.39 -8.19
N ARG A 169 -30.59 -17.75 -7.95
CA ARG A 169 -30.62 -16.35 -7.54
C ARG A 169 -30.05 -16.15 -6.13
N ALA A 170 -30.35 -17.05 -5.21
CA ALA A 170 -29.87 -16.98 -3.83
C ALA A 170 -28.34 -17.07 -3.74
N VAL A 171 -27.72 -17.98 -4.50
CA VAL A 171 -26.25 -18.12 -4.59
C VAL A 171 -25.63 -16.87 -5.21
N LYS A 172 -26.11 -16.42 -6.37
CA LYS A 172 -25.60 -15.20 -7.05
C LYS A 172 -25.68 -13.97 -6.12
N ASP A 173 -26.81 -13.76 -5.45
CA ASP A 173 -26.97 -12.66 -4.50
C ASP A 173 -26.01 -12.75 -3.31
N ALA A 174 -25.81 -13.94 -2.75
CA ALA A 174 -24.87 -14.14 -1.66
C ALA A 174 -23.41 -13.89 -2.10
N ILE A 175 -23.02 -14.32 -3.31
CA ILE A 175 -21.70 -14.01 -3.88
C ILE A 175 -21.53 -12.50 -4.01
N TYR A 176 -22.49 -11.79 -4.60
CA TYR A 176 -22.42 -10.34 -4.78
C TYR A 176 -22.33 -9.58 -3.47
N GLN A 177 -22.94 -10.07 -2.40
CA GLN A 177 -22.84 -9.46 -1.08
C GLN A 177 -21.50 -9.72 -0.40
N GLN A 178 -20.93 -10.91 -0.57
CA GLN A 178 -19.57 -11.18 -0.08
C GLN A 178 -18.54 -10.38 -0.86
N LEU A 179 -18.72 -10.23 -2.18
CA LEU A 179 -17.86 -9.39 -3.01
C LEU A 179 -17.85 -7.94 -2.55
N ASP A 180 -19.02 -7.37 -2.21
CA ASP A 180 -19.12 -6.00 -1.69
C ASP A 180 -18.44 -5.81 -0.32
N LYS A 181 -18.36 -6.88 0.49
CA LYS A 181 -17.65 -6.86 1.78
C LYS A 181 -16.15 -7.10 1.62
N GLY A 182 -15.76 -7.88 0.61
CA GLY A 182 -14.45 -8.48 0.47
C GLY A 182 -14.23 -9.66 1.43
N ILE A 183 -13.12 -10.37 1.25
CA ILE A 183 -12.66 -11.45 2.12
C ILE A 183 -12.17 -10.83 3.41
N GLU A 184 -12.98 -10.88 4.46
CA GLU A 184 -12.66 -10.33 5.77
C GLU A 184 -11.50 -11.10 6.41
N VAL A 185 -10.34 -10.45 6.57
CA VAL A 185 -9.13 -11.03 7.19
C VAL A 185 -8.92 -10.60 8.63
N MET A 186 -9.49 -9.45 9.02
CA MET A 186 -9.32 -8.89 10.37
C MET A 186 -10.54 -8.10 10.80
N ARG A 187 -10.81 -8.08 12.11
CA ARG A 187 -11.61 -7.04 12.76
C ARG A 187 -10.73 -6.24 13.71
N ASP A 188 -10.80 -4.92 13.63
CA ASP A 188 -10.06 -4.07 14.55
C ASP A 188 -10.76 -3.94 15.92
N LYS A 189 -10.09 -3.28 16.87
CA LYS A 189 -10.60 -3.05 18.23
C LYS A 189 -11.90 -2.26 18.27
N SER A 190 -12.24 -1.52 17.21
CA SER A 190 -13.50 -0.78 17.07
C SER A 190 -14.60 -1.62 16.42
N GLY A 191 -14.35 -2.90 16.15
CA GLY A 191 -15.28 -3.84 15.52
C GLY A 191 -15.37 -3.71 14.00
N ARG A 192 -14.57 -2.83 13.38
CA ARG A 192 -14.60 -2.65 11.93
C ARG A 192 -13.96 -3.85 11.25
N ALA A 193 -14.69 -4.43 10.30
CA ALA A 193 -14.20 -5.48 9.41
C ALA A 193 -13.27 -4.90 8.34
N TRP A 194 -12.18 -5.60 8.10
CA TRP A 194 -11.21 -5.27 7.07
C TRP A 194 -11.11 -6.41 6.06
N SER A 195 -11.35 -6.09 4.79
CA SER A 195 -11.09 -7.00 3.67
C SER A 195 -9.60 -7.19 3.44
N LEU A 196 -9.23 -8.24 2.73
CA LEU A 196 -7.87 -8.53 2.29
C LEU A 196 -7.24 -7.31 1.57
N GLU A 197 -7.86 -6.80 0.51
CA GLU A 197 -7.41 -5.59 -0.19
C GLU A 197 -7.31 -4.37 0.75
N GLY A 198 -8.36 -4.14 1.54
CA GLY A 198 -8.48 -2.95 2.38
C GLY A 198 -7.42 -2.90 3.48
N TYR A 199 -7.18 -4.04 4.14
CA TYR A 199 -6.21 -4.17 5.21
C TYR A 199 -4.77 -4.04 4.68
N THR A 200 -4.42 -4.80 3.64
CA THR A 200 -3.06 -4.77 3.07
C THR A 200 -2.70 -3.39 2.55
N ARG A 201 -3.61 -2.73 1.81
CA ARG A 201 -3.36 -1.37 1.31
C ARG A 201 -3.17 -0.37 2.45
N MET A 202 -3.93 -0.50 3.54
CA MET A 202 -3.79 0.36 4.72
C MET A 202 -2.42 0.19 5.39
N ILE A 203 -1.99 -1.06 5.63
CA ILE A 203 -0.68 -1.36 6.21
C ILE A 203 0.43 -0.80 5.32
N LEU A 204 0.46 -1.19 4.04
CA LEU A 204 1.54 -0.83 3.13
C LEU A 204 1.65 0.69 2.91
N THR A 205 0.51 1.39 2.81
CA THR A 205 0.51 2.86 2.74
C THR A 205 1.04 3.49 4.02
N THR A 206 0.72 2.90 5.17
CA THR A 206 1.23 3.37 6.47
C THR A 206 2.73 3.15 6.56
N THR A 207 3.22 1.95 6.19
CA THR A 207 4.64 1.61 6.16
C THR A 207 5.40 2.55 5.24
N SER A 208 4.97 2.75 3.99
CA SER A 208 5.63 3.71 3.07
C SER A 208 5.81 5.09 3.70
N ASN A 209 4.73 5.65 4.26
CA ASN A 209 4.80 7.00 4.82
C ASN A 209 5.67 7.07 6.08
N ARG A 210 5.59 6.08 6.97
CA ARG A 210 6.40 6.03 8.19
C ARG A 210 7.86 5.79 7.88
N THR A 211 8.19 4.78 7.08
CA THR A 211 9.56 4.49 6.63
C THR A 211 10.18 5.73 5.99
N TYR A 212 9.46 6.42 5.10
CA TYR A 212 9.96 7.67 4.51
C TYR A 212 10.21 8.75 5.56
N ASN A 213 9.20 9.11 6.36
CA ASN A 213 9.33 10.27 7.24
C ASN A 213 10.30 10.01 8.40
N ASP A 214 10.22 8.84 9.02
CA ASP A 214 10.95 8.54 10.24
C ASP A 214 12.42 8.25 9.95
N LEU A 215 12.77 7.58 8.84
CA LEU A 215 14.18 7.42 8.43
C LEU A 215 14.81 8.75 8.05
N ARG A 216 14.08 9.61 7.33
CA ARG A 216 14.60 10.95 7.03
C ARG A 216 14.84 11.75 8.30
N THR A 217 13.87 11.74 9.21
CA THR A 217 13.97 12.42 10.52
C THR A 217 15.17 11.91 11.32
N LYS A 218 15.30 10.59 11.46
CA LYS A 218 16.41 9.96 12.15
C LYS A 218 17.75 10.32 11.51
N ARG A 219 17.83 10.26 10.18
CA ARG A 219 19.05 10.58 9.45
C ARG A 219 19.45 12.05 9.58
N MET A 220 18.49 12.97 9.62
CA MET A 220 18.75 14.39 9.89
C MET A 220 19.29 14.59 11.32
N GLN A 221 18.70 13.93 12.31
CA GLN A 221 19.16 14.01 13.70
C GLN A 221 20.60 13.50 13.88
N GLU A 222 21.02 12.47 13.14
CA GLU A 222 22.41 11.98 13.16
C GLU A 222 23.43 13.05 12.75
N PHE A 223 23.04 13.95 11.87
CA PHE A 223 23.87 15.10 11.48
C PHE A 223 23.67 16.32 12.39
N GLY A 224 22.92 16.21 13.48
CA GLY A 224 22.56 17.35 14.33
C GLY A 224 21.58 18.32 13.68
N GLN A 225 20.94 17.94 12.58
CA GLN A 225 19.95 18.77 11.89
C GLN A 225 18.60 18.67 12.60
N VAL A 226 18.21 19.73 13.31
CA VAL A 226 16.94 19.79 14.08
C VAL A 226 15.84 20.62 13.42
N LEU A 227 16.21 21.42 12.41
CA LEU A 227 15.28 22.25 11.65
C LEU A 227 15.01 21.67 10.27
N CYS A 228 13.76 21.69 9.86
CA CYS A 228 13.34 21.27 8.53
C CYS A 228 12.35 22.24 7.92
N LEU A 229 12.32 22.32 6.60
CA LEU A 229 11.24 22.94 5.85
C LEU A 229 10.21 21.85 5.52
N MET A 230 9.00 22.00 6.03
CA MET A 230 7.91 21.08 5.70
C MET A 230 7.32 21.45 4.35
N SER A 231 7.16 20.46 3.46
CA SER A 231 6.47 20.66 2.17
C SER A 231 5.08 21.28 2.36
N SER A 232 4.54 21.92 1.33
CA SER A 232 3.20 22.50 1.35
C SER A 232 2.36 21.96 0.19
N HIS A 233 1.07 21.69 0.42
CA HIS A 233 0.15 21.34 -0.66
C HIS A 233 -1.27 21.86 -0.38
N PRO A 234 -2.12 22.08 -1.41
CA PRO A 234 -3.38 22.79 -1.25
C PRO A 234 -4.49 21.96 -0.57
N ASN A 235 -4.22 20.77 -0.04
CA ASN A 235 -5.24 19.78 0.35
C ASN A 235 -4.87 18.96 1.59
N SER A 236 -4.42 19.65 2.63
CA SER A 236 -3.90 19.06 3.87
C SER A 236 -4.99 18.79 4.89
N ARG A 237 -4.82 17.75 5.70
CA ARG A 237 -5.67 17.51 6.88
C ARG A 237 -5.43 18.57 7.95
N GLU A 238 -6.34 18.64 8.92
CA GLU A 238 -6.31 19.63 10.01
C GLU A 238 -4.96 19.71 10.74
N THR A 239 -4.43 18.57 11.18
CA THR A 239 -3.15 18.49 11.91
C THR A 239 -1.93 18.90 11.09
N CYS A 240 -2.03 18.97 9.76
CA CYS A 240 -0.92 19.40 8.91
C CYS A 240 -1.13 20.80 8.32
N ALA A 241 -2.39 21.26 8.22
CA ALA A 241 -2.74 22.46 7.47
C ALA A 241 -2.12 23.74 8.04
N TYR A 242 -1.92 23.80 9.37
CA TYR A 242 -1.35 24.97 10.06
C TYR A 242 0.18 24.97 10.12
N ILE A 243 0.82 23.81 9.97
CA ILE A 243 2.27 23.64 10.11
C ILE A 243 2.98 23.49 8.75
N GLN A 244 2.29 23.03 7.71
CA GLN A 244 2.86 22.87 6.37
C GLN A 244 3.46 24.18 5.81
N GLY A 245 4.47 24.07 4.96
CA GLY A 245 5.12 25.22 4.33
C GLY A 245 5.98 26.07 5.27
N LYS A 246 6.09 25.70 6.55
CA LYS A 246 6.91 26.40 7.54
C LYS A 246 8.20 25.66 7.81
N VAL A 247 9.17 26.41 8.33
CA VAL A 247 10.31 25.82 9.01
C VAL A 247 9.84 25.32 10.37
N VAL A 248 10.20 24.08 10.71
CA VAL A 248 9.72 23.35 11.89
C VAL A 248 10.88 22.65 12.59
N ASN A 249 10.75 22.48 13.91
CA ASN A 249 11.61 21.58 14.68
C ASN A 249 11.14 20.13 14.50
N ILE A 250 12.10 19.23 14.31
CA ILE A 250 11.88 17.76 14.30
C ILE A 250 12.22 17.11 15.66
N VAL A 251 12.38 17.95 16.68
CA VAL A 251 12.63 17.59 18.09
C VAL A 251 11.54 18.19 18.97
N PRO A 252 11.23 17.60 20.13
CA PRO A 252 10.26 18.16 21.07
C PRO A 252 10.77 19.47 21.70
N THR A 253 9.89 20.21 22.38
CA THR A 253 10.18 21.55 22.92
C THR A 253 11.12 21.54 24.14
N ASP A 254 11.29 20.37 24.77
CA ASP A 254 12.21 20.12 25.88
C ASP A 254 13.60 19.64 25.40
N ASP A 255 13.80 19.44 24.10
CA ASP A 255 15.11 19.08 23.55
C ASP A 255 16.10 20.26 23.68
N PRO A 256 17.34 20.05 24.15
CA PRO A 256 18.35 21.10 24.26
C PRO A 256 18.66 21.83 22.94
N ASN A 257 18.40 21.19 21.80
CA ASN A 257 18.63 21.75 20.47
C ASN A 257 17.36 22.36 19.86
N TYR A 258 16.25 22.42 20.61
CA TYR A 258 15.03 23.08 20.16
C TYR A 258 15.27 24.56 19.86
N ASN A 259 14.77 25.03 18.72
CA ASN A 259 14.82 26.44 18.34
C ASN A 259 13.45 27.09 18.54
N ASP A 260 13.36 28.02 19.49
CA ASP A 260 12.13 28.72 19.92
C ASP A 260 11.48 29.61 18.85
N LYS A 261 12.22 29.95 17.78
CA LYS A 261 11.68 30.67 16.62
C LYS A 261 10.70 29.85 15.80
N TYR A 262 10.75 28.53 15.91
CA TYR A 262 9.99 27.62 15.05
C TYR A 262 9.14 26.65 15.88
N ASP A 263 7.95 26.31 15.36
CA ASP A 263 7.07 25.33 15.99
C ASP A 263 7.64 23.91 15.83
N SER A 264 7.26 22.98 16.71
CA SER A 264 7.68 21.58 16.65
C SER A 264 6.62 20.69 15.99
N ILE A 265 7.04 19.72 15.18
CA ILE A 265 6.12 18.69 14.65
C ILE A 265 5.40 17.90 15.76
N TYR A 266 6.00 17.81 16.95
CA TYR A 266 5.39 17.14 18.11
C TYR A 266 4.16 17.88 18.63
N ASN A 267 4.11 19.22 18.50
CA ASN A 267 2.93 20.02 18.84
C ASN A 267 1.74 19.76 17.88
N HIS A 268 1.99 19.04 16.78
CA HIS A 268 1.00 18.65 15.78
C HIS A 268 0.77 17.14 15.76
N GLY A 269 1.09 16.45 16.85
CA GLY A 269 0.82 15.03 17.06
C GLY A 269 1.73 14.08 16.27
N TYR A 270 2.95 14.51 15.93
CA TYR A 270 3.94 13.57 15.39
C TYR A 270 4.08 12.34 16.31
N GLY A 271 4.15 11.15 15.72
CA GLY A 271 4.09 9.86 16.43
C GLY A 271 2.69 9.26 16.54
N GLU A 272 1.63 10.07 16.44
CA GLU A 272 0.25 9.59 16.47
C GLU A 272 -0.29 9.25 15.06
N PRO A 273 -1.15 8.23 14.90
CA PRO A 273 -1.74 7.89 13.61
C PRO A 273 -2.41 9.07 12.88
N ALA A 274 -3.11 9.93 13.62
CA ALA A 274 -3.83 11.08 13.09
C ALA A 274 -3.05 12.40 13.10
N GLY A 275 -1.91 12.46 13.80
CA GLY A 275 -1.07 13.66 13.87
C GLY A 275 -0.04 13.69 12.74
N THR A 276 0.66 14.82 12.59
CA THR A 276 1.50 15.14 11.42
C THR A 276 2.49 14.03 11.07
N LEU A 277 2.74 13.83 9.77
CA LEU A 277 3.55 12.71 9.23
C LEU A 277 3.05 11.29 9.57
N GLY A 278 1.91 11.15 10.26
CA GLY A 278 1.22 9.88 10.50
C GLY A 278 0.53 9.28 9.26
N ILE A 279 -0.47 8.41 9.51
CA ILE A 279 -1.11 7.58 8.47
C ILE A 279 -1.70 8.44 7.34
N ASN A 280 -1.43 8.04 6.10
CA ASN A 280 -1.87 8.73 4.87
C ASN A 280 -1.35 10.18 4.68
N CYS A 281 -0.44 10.66 5.52
CA CYS A 281 0.21 11.95 5.33
C CYS A 281 1.22 11.88 4.18
N ARG A 282 1.23 12.88 3.31
CA ARG A 282 2.15 12.95 2.15
C ARG A 282 3.16 14.08 2.24
N HIS A 283 3.23 14.75 3.38
CA HIS A 283 4.20 15.81 3.59
C HIS A 283 5.60 15.23 3.67
N LYS A 284 6.56 15.98 3.14
CA LYS A 284 7.98 15.69 3.19
C LYS A 284 8.67 16.73 4.07
N LEU A 285 9.76 16.33 4.71
CA LEU A 285 10.66 17.22 5.44
C LEU A 285 11.97 17.36 4.66
N PHE A 286 12.37 18.60 4.42
CA PHE A 286 13.65 18.95 3.82
C PHE A 286 14.56 19.56 4.88
N PRO A 287 15.85 19.18 4.98
CA PRO A 287 16.80 19.85 5.86
C PRO A 287 16.78 21.38 5.68
N PHE A 288 16.87 22.13 6.78
CA PHE A 288 16.83 23.60 6.73
C PHE A 288 17.85 24.23 7.68
N THR A 289 18.81 24.95 7.13
CA THR A 289 19.81 25.72 7.86
C THR A 289 19.53 27.22 7.71
N PRO A 290 19.19 27.93 8.81
CA PRO A 290 18.97 29.37 8.78
C PRO A 290 20.17 30.12 8.18
N GLY A 291 19.91 31.08 7.30
CA GLY A 291 20.94 31.86 6.61
C GLY A 291 21.58 31.18 5.40
N VAL A 292 21.40 29.86 5.24
CA VAL A 292 21.82 29.11 4.04
C VAL A 292 20.62 28.80 3.15
N ASN A 293 19.53 28.30 3.75
CA ASN A 293 18.31 27.95 3.03
C ASN A 293 17.29 29.09 3.05
N VAL A 294 16.50 29.19 1.98
CA VAL A 294 15.34 30.08 1.88
C VAL A 294 14.06 29.24 1.87
N ASN A 295 13.02 29.73 2.54
CA ASN A 295 11.71 29.09 2.46
C ASN A 295 11.10 29.37 1.08
N ASN A 296 11.02 28.34 0.24
CA ASN A 296 10.44 28.39 -1.10
C ASN A 296 9.06 27.73 -1.18
N MET A 297 8.44 27.38 -0.04
CA MET A 297 7.15 26.70 -0.01
C MET A 297 6.00 27.68 -0.21
N THR A 298 5.05 27.26 -1.04
CA THR A 298 3.81 28.02 -1.24
C THR A 298 2.98 27.98 0.05
N GLN A 299 2.58 29.15 0.54
CA GLN A 299 1.74 29.23 1.72
C GLN A 299 0.27 29.08 1.32
N TYR A 300 -0.43 28.16 1.98
CA TYR A 300 -1.85 27.93 1.78
C TYR A 300 -2.64 28.38 3.01
N ASN A 301 -3.85 28.91 2.79
CA ASN A 301 -4.77 29.15 3.90
C ASN A 301 -5.15 27.80 4.54
N PRO A 302 -4.93 27.60 5.85
CA PRO A 302 -5.19 26.32 6.49
C PRO A 302 -6.64 25.84 6.36
N LYS A 303 -7.62 26.75 6.51
CA LYS A 303 -9.05 26.41 6.40
C LYS A 303 -9.43 25.98 4.99
N GLU A 304 -8.83 26.61 3.98
CA GLU A 304 -9.01 26.23 2.57
C GLU A 304 -8.35 24.86 2.29
N ALA A 305 -7.14 24.64 2.79
CA ALA A 305 -6.43 23.36 2.62
C ALA A 305 -7.22 22.18 3.22
N ILE A 306 -7.80 22.35 4.41
CA ILE A 306 -8.66 21.36 5.06
C ILE A 306 -9.90 21.06 4.20
N ARG A 307 -10.57 22.11 3.70
CA ARG A 307 -11.72 21.98 2.81
C ARG A 307 -11.37 21.20 1.55
N ASN A 308 -10.25 21.54 0.91
CA ASN A 308 -9.75 20.88 -0.30
C ASN A 308 -9.38 19.40 -0.03
N GLY A 309 -8.84 19.11 1.15
CA GLY A 309 -8.61 17.74 1.63
C GLY A 309 -9.91 16.92 1.63
N ASN A 310 -10.98 17.47 2.19
CA ASN A 310 -12.30 16.83 2.22
C ASN A 310 -12.88 16.61 0.82
N LEU A 311 -12.72 17.61 -0.08
CA LEU A 311 -13.16 17.48 -1.47
C LEU A 311 -12.44 16.35 -2.20
N ARG A 312 -11.13 16.21 -1.99
CA ARG A 312 -10.34 15.10 -2.54
C ARG A 312 -10.73 13.76 -1.93
N GLN A 313 -11.01 13.68 -0.64
CA GLN A 313 -11.47 12.43 -0.03
C GLN A 313 -12.81 11.97 -0.60
N LYS A 314 -13.72 12.90 -0.90
CA LYS A 314 -14.97 12.59 -1.60
C LYS A 314 -14.75 12.16 -3.05
N GLN A 315 -13.77 12.72 -3.76
CA GLN A 315 -13.35 12.17 -5.06
C GLN A 315 -12.86 10.73 -4.93
N ARG A 316 -11.99 10.43 -3.93
CA ARG A 316 -11.46 9.08 -3.69
C ARG A 316 -12.59 8.07 -3.37
N TYR A 317 -13.67 8.51 -2.72
CA TYR A 317 -14.87 7.69 -2.54
C TYR A 317 -15.52 7.30 -3.87
N TYR A 318 -15.74 8.26 -4.78
CA TYR A 318 -16.32 7.96 -6.08
C TYR A 318 -15.44 7.02 -6.91
N GLU A 319 -14.12 7.24 -6.94
CA GLU A 319 -13.19 6.37 -7.66
C GLU A 319 -13.20 4.94 -7.14
N ARG A 320 -13.21 4.74 -5.81
CA ARG A 320 -13.38 3.41 -5.21
C ARG A 320 -14.71 2.79 -5.62
N SER A 321 -15.81 3.54 -5.54
CA SER A 321 -17.12 3.02 -5.94
C SER A 321 -17.17 2.58 -7.41
N ILE A 322 -16.43 3.25 -8.31
CA ILE A 322 -16.33 2.84 -9.71
C ILE A 322 -15.56 1.53 -9.82
N ARG A 323 -14.44 1.41 -9.11
CA ARG A 323 -13.65 0.17 -9.05
C ARG A 323 -14.47 -0.99 -8.52
N ASP A 324 -15.20 -0.81 -7.43
CA ASP A 324 -16.06 -1.83 -6.83
C ASP A 324 -17.16 -2.29 -7.83
N ALA A 325 -17.75 -1.35 -8.57
CA ALA A 325 -18.71 -1.71 -9.63
C ALA A 325 -18.07 -2.49 -10.76
N LYS A 326 -16.83 -2.16 -11.17
CA LYS A 326 -16.11 -2.97 -12.16
C LYS A 326 -15.84 -4.38 -11.62
N LYS A 327 -15.48 -4.53 -10.33
CA LYS A 327 -15.25 -5.85 -9.72
C LYS A 327 -16.52 -6.69 -9.78
N ARG A 328 -17.67 -6.07 -9.45
CA ARG A 328 -18.99 -6.68 -9.61
C ARG A 328 -19.30 -7.06 -11.06
N LEU A 329 -18.93 -6.23 -12.04
CA LEU A 329 -19.13 -6.56 -13.45
C LEU A 329 -18.37 -7.83 -13.84
N LYS A 330 -17.08 -7.92 -13.46
CA LYS A 330 -16.25 -9.11 -13.73
C LYS A 330 -16.87 -10.38 -13.14
N VAL A 331 -17.35 -10.31 -11.90
CA VAL A 331 -18.02 -11.45 -11.24
C VAL A 331 -19.36 -11.77 -11.91
N ALA A 332 -20.13 -10.77 -12.33
CA ALA A 332 -21.38 -10.99 -13.06
C ALA A 332 -21.17 -11.66 -14.42
N GLU A 333 -20.08 -11.32 -15.12
CA GLU A 333 -19.65 -11.98 -16.36
C GLU A 333 -19.25 -13.43 -16.09
N GLU A 334 -18.51 -13.71 -15.00
CA GLU A 334 -18.13 -15.09 -14.61
C GLU A 334 -19.34 -15.96 -14.20
N LEU A 335 -20.41 -15.33 -13.71
CA LEU A 335 -21.67 -15.99 -13.32
C LEU A 335 -22.70 -16.05 -14.46
N GLU A 336 -22.39 -15.51 -15.63
CA GLU A 336 -23.30 -15.39 -16.78
C GLU A 336 -24.66 -14.73 -16.40
N ASP A 337 -24.65 -13.79 -15.45
CA ASP A 337 -25.85 -13.09 -14.99
C ASP A 337 -26.12 -11.85 -15.86
N GLU A 338 -26.74 -12.05 -17.02
CA GLU A 338 -27.05 -10.99 -18.00
C GLU A 338 -27.78 -9.78 -17.40
N GLN A 339 -28.67 -10.03 -16.43
CA GLN A 339 -29.38 -8.94 -15.75
C GLN A 339 -28.41 -8.11 -14.91
N MET A 340 -27.52 -8.75 -14.16
CA MET A 340 -26.53 -8.04 -13.34
C MET A 340 -25.44 -7.39 -14.20
N ILE A 341 -25.01 -8.00 -15.30
CA ILE A 341 -24.09 -7.43 -16.28
C ILE A 341 -24.65 -6.10 -16.78
N THR A 342 -25.89 -6.11 -17.27
CA THR A 342 -26.58 -4.91 -17.79
C THR A 342 -26.70 -3.84 -16.71
N ARG A 343 -27.21 -4.20 -15.52
CA ARG A 343 -27.36 -3.27 -14.39
C ARG A 343 -26.03 -2.65 -13.98
N THR A 344 -24.96 -3.45 -13.93
CA THR A 344 -23.65 -3.00 -13.46
C THR A 344 -22.97 -2.10 -14.49
N LYS A 345 -23.11 -2.38 -15.79
CA LYS A 345 -22.64 -1.47 -16.86
C LYS A 345 -23.32 -0.09 -16.76
N THR A 346 -24.64 -0.05 -16.55
CA THR A 346 -25.37 1.20 -16.29
C THR A 346 -24.88 1.91 -15.04
N LEU A 347 -24.65 1.17 -13.95
CA LEU A 347 -24.15 1.72 -12.68
C LEU A 347 -22.76 2.34 -12.82
N ILE A 348 -21.83 1.69 -13.54
CA ILE A 348 -20.50 2.22 -13.81
C ILE A 348 -20.61 3.55 -14.57
N ALA A 349 -21.39 3.59 -15.65
CA ALA A 349 -21.58 4.79 -16.45
C ALA A 349 -22.17 5.95 -15.61
N ALA A 350 -23.15 5.65 -14.75
CA ALA A 350 -23.75 6.62 -13.83
C ALA A 350 -22.74 7.14 -12.80
N ARG A 351 -21.95 6.27 -12.17
CA ARG A 351 -20.91 6.65 -11.19
C ARG A 351 -19.81 7.50 -11.83
N GLN A 352 -19.37 7.14 -13.04
CA GLN A 352 -18.40 7.91 -13.80
C GLN A 352 -18.93 9.28 -14.22
N LYS A 353 -20.21 9.36 -14.62
CA LYS A 353 -20.87 10.65 -14.88
C LYS A 353 -20.90 11.51 -13.62
N LYS A 354 -21.29 10.93 -12.48
CA LYS A 354 -21.34 11.63 -11.19
C LYS A 354 -19.96 12.15 -10.75
N LEU A 355 -18.90 11.36 -10.96
CA LEU A 355 -17.52 11.79 -10.70
C LEU A 355 -17.12 12.98 -11.59
N ARG A 356 -17.41 12.91 -12.90
CA ARG A 356 -17.14 14.01 -13.83
C ARG A 356 -17.88 15.30 -13.44
N GLU A 357 -19.16 15.18 -13.09
CA GLU A 357 -19.97 16.30 -12.60
C GLU A 357 -19.40 16.87 -11.31
N TYR A 358 -19.08 16.02 -10.34
CA TYR A 358 -18.49 16.44 -9.07
C TYR A 358 -17.17 17.21 -9.26
N ILE A 359 -16.27 16.71 -10.12
CA ILE A 359 -15.02 17.40 -10.45
C ILE A 359 -15.32 18.76 -11.11
N LYS A 360 -16.21 18.78 -12.11
CA LYS A 360 -16.58 20.00 -12.85
C LYS A 360 -17.20 21.06 -11.94
N GLU A 361 -18.18 20.69 -11.12
CA GLU A 361 -18.85 21.58 -10.16
C GLU A 361 -17.87 22.09 -9.12
N THR A 362 -16.99 21.21 -8.61
CA THR A 362 -15.96 21.60 -7.65
C THR A 362 -15.01 22.62 -8.25
N ASN A 363 -14.42 22.35 -9.41
CA ASN A 363 -13.48 23.30 -10.04
C ASN A 363 -14.17 24.61 -10.46
N LYS A 364 -15.45 24.57 -10.86
CA LYS A 364 -16.23 25.80 -11.15
C LYS A 364 -16.31 26.73 -9.93
N MET A 365 -16.42 26.19 -8.71
CA MET A 365 -16.45 27.02 -7.49
C MET A 365 -15.13 27.76 -7.23
N TYR A 366 -14.00 27.24 -7.71
CA TYR A 366 -12.67 27.85 -7.54
C TYR A 366 -12.27 28.74 -8.73
N GLY A 367 -13.12 28.81 -9.77
CA GLY A 367 -12.92 29.65 -10.95
C GLY A 367 -11.79 29.18 -11.86
N LYS A 368 -11.35 30.04 -12.79
CA LYS A 368 -10.26 29.75 -13.76
C LYS A 368 -8.85 29.76 -13.14
N LYS A 369 -8.73 29.93 -11.81
CA LYS A 369 -7.44 30.20 -11.17
C LYS A 369 -6.58 28.94 -11.08
N TYR A 370 -7.19 27.77 -10.78
CA TYR A 370 -6.55 26.46 -10.78
C TYR A 370 -7.58 25.33 -10.53
N ASP A 371 -7.33 24.13 -11.07
CA ASP A 371 -8.14 22.93 -10.81
C ASP A 371 -7.73 22.27 -9.48
N ILE A 372 -8.69 22.08 -8.56
CA ILE A 372 -8.47 21.41 -7.27
C ILE A 372 -8.48 19.89 -7.42
N LEU A 373 -9.39 19.41 -8.26
CA LEU A 373 -9.67 18.01 -8.52
C LEU A 373 -9.35 17.70 -9.99
N THR A 374 -8.72 16.55 -10.21
CA THR A 374 -8.39 16.03 -11.53
C THR A 374 -8.76 14.57 -11.59
N ARG A 375 -9.40 14.14 -12.68
CA ARG A 375 -9.79 12.74 -12.85
C ARG A 375 -8.55 11.88 -13.06
N ASP A 376 -8.46 10.80 -12.30
CA ASP A 376 -7.36 9.84 -12.34
C ASP A 376 -7.95 8.48 -12.71
N TYR A 377 -7.76 8.08 -13.97
CA TYR A 377 -8.37 6.86 -14.51
C TYR A 377 -7.77 5.60 -13.90
N ASP A 378 -6.49 5.62 -13.52
CA ASP A 378 -5.79 4.46 -12.95
C ASP A 378 -6.41 4.07 -11.60
N ARG A 379 -6.95 5.05 -10.87
CA ARG A 379 -7.67 4.81 -9.62
C ARG A 379 -9.04 4.16 -9.82
N GLU A 380 -9.63 4.27 -11.01
CA GLU A 380 -10.89 3.61 -11.33
C GLU A 380 -10.70 2.18 -11.85
N GLN A 381 -9.48 1.76 -12.18
CA GLN A 381 -9.24 0.43 -12.77
C GLN A 381 -9.21 -0.68 -11.71
N ILE A 382 -9.68 -1.87 -12.10
CA ILE A 382 -9.25 -3.12 -11.45
C ILE A 382 -7.89 -3.41 -12.06
N GLN A 383 -6.84 -3.38 -11.27
CA GLN A 383 -5.53 -3.72 -11.79
C GLN A 383 -5.47 -5.23 -12.05
N SER A 384 -4.82 -5.63 -13.13
CA SER A 384 -4.30 -6.98 -13.29
C SER A 384 -2.78 -6.87 -13.16
N ALA A 385 -2.28 -6.75 -11.92
CA ALA A 385 -0.83 -6.86 -11.70
C ALA A 385 -0.30 -8.17 -12.31
N ASP A 386 0.50 -8.02 -13.36
CA ASP A 386 1.30 -9.09 -13.92
C ASP A 386 2.54 -9.23 -13.02
N VAL A 387 2.43 -10.15 -12.05
CA VAL A 387 3.44 -10.41 -11.02
C VAL A 387 4.82 -10.66 -11.64
N VAL A 388 4.84 -11.29 -12.83
CA VAL A 388 6.06 -11.60 -13.58
C VAL A 388 6.74 -10.32 -14.08
N LYS A 389 5.96 -9.35 -14.59
CA LYS A 389 6.51 -8.08 -15.07
C LYS A 389 7.09 -7.25 -13.94
N GLU A 390 6.47 -7.24 -12.77
CA GLU A 390 6.98 -6.44 -11.65
C GLU A 390 8.26 -7.04 -11.06
N LYS A 391 8.32 -8.37 -10.92
CA LYS A 391 9.54 -9.11 -10.54
C LYS A 391 10.68 -8.87 -11.53
N GLN A 392 10.37 -8.90 -12.83
CA GLN A 392 11.37 -8.66 -13.86
C GLN A 392 11.95 -7.24 -13.76
N LYS A 393 11.12 -6.22 -13.47
CA LYS A 393 11.61 -4.85 -13.26
C LYS A 393 12.59 -4.73 -12.09
N ILE A 394 12.28 -5.37 -10.95
CA ILE A 394 13.15 -5.35 -9.76
C ILE A 394 14.47 -6.07 -10.06
N LYS A 395 14.40 -7.26 -10.68
CA LYS A 395 15.58 -8.01 -11.09
C LYS A 395 16.42 -7.22 -12.11
N ASP A 396 15.80 -6.62 -13.11
CA ASP A 396 16.47 -5.80 -14.12
C ASP A 396 17.12 -4.55 -13.53
N TYR A 397 16.50 -3.94 -12.52
CA TYR A 397 17.06 -2.80 -11.81
C TYR A 397 18.35 -3.19 -11.08
N HIS A 398 18.34 -4.28 -10.30
CA HIS A 398 19.53 -4.74 -9.59
C HIS A 398 20.60 -5.31 -10.50
N ALA A 399 20.21 -5.92 -11.63
CA ALA A 399 21.14 -6.28 -12.68
C ALA A 399 21.89 -5.05 -13.21
N LYS A 400 21.15 -3.99 -13.56
CA LYS A 400 21.74 -2.74 -14.05
C LYS A 400 22.58 -2.03 -12.99
N GLU A 401 22.15 -2.06 -11.74
CA GLU A 401 22.87 -1.44 -10.63
C GLU A 401 24.18 -2.18 -10.34
N LEU A 402 24.13 -3.51 -10.20
CA LEU A 402 25.29 -4.37 -10.01
C LEU A 402 26.31 -4.16 -11.13
N GLU A 403 25.83 -4.11 -12.37
CA GLU A 403 26.71 -3.92 -13.53
C GLU A 403 27.37 -2.54 -13.52
N LYS A 404 26.60 -1.47 -13.23
CA LYS A 404 27.18 -0.12 -13.05
C LYS A 404 28.22 -0.07 -11.93
N LEU A 405 28.01 -0.80 -10.84
CA LEU A 405 28.97 -0.88 -9.74
C LEU A 405 30.23 -1.64 -10.15
N LYS A 406 30.09 -2.76 -10.87
CA LYS A 406 31.20 -3.54 -11.42
C LYS A 406 32.02 -2.73 -12.43
N GLU A 407 31.35 -2.02 -13.34
CA GLU A 407 31.99 -1.13 -14.31
C GLU A 407 32.77 0.00 -13.62
N LYS A 408 32.17 0.61 -12.60
CA LYS A 408 32.74 1.78 -11.93
C LYS A 408 33.85 1.44 -10.93
N TYR A 409 33.77 0.30 -10.26
CA TYR A 409 34.64 -0.04 -9.12
C TYR A 409 35.44 -1.33 -9.31
N GLY A 410 35.30 -1.99 -10.46
CA GLY A 410 35.93 -3.27 -10.79
C GLY A 410 35.12 -4.47 -10.32
N TYR A 411 35.26 -5.59 -11.03
CA TYR A 411 34.47 -6.82 -10.81
C TYR A 411 34.80 -7.56 -9.50
N HIS A 412 35.99 -7.37 -8.94
CA HIS A 412 36.41 -8.06 -7.73
C HIS A 412 35.58 -7.66 -6.52
N GLY A 413 35.15 -8.64 -5.72
CA GLY A 413 34.38 -8.44 -4.48
C GLY A 413 32.89 -8.16 -4.68
N PHE A 414 32.43 -8.03 -5.93
CA PHE A 414 31.00 -7.95 -6.24
C PHE A 414 30.43 -9.35 -6.55
N PRO A 415 29.16 -9.61 -6.21
CA PRO A 415 28.51 -10.89 -6.48
C PRO A 415 28.40 -11.19 -7.97
N LYS A 416 28.46 -12.48 -8.32
CA LYS A 416 28.41 -12.89 -9.74
C LYS A 416 26.99 -12.86 -10.26
N ALA A 417 26.04 -13.32 -9.45
CA ALA A 417 24.62 -13.36 -9.77
C ALA A 417 23.88 -12.16 -9.16
N VAL A 418 22.80 -11.73 -9.81
CA VAL A 418 21.94 -10.64 -9.33
C VAL A 418 21.19 -11.06 -8.08
N GLU A 419 20.83 -12.32 -7.99
CA GLU A 419 20.15 -12.94 -6.84
C GLU A 419 21.05 -12.93 -5.59
N GLU A 420 22.35 -13.16 -5.79
CA GLU A 420 23.36 -13.10 -4.73
C GLU A 420 23.64 -11.64 -4.33
N TYR A 421 23.64 -10.72 -5.29
CA TYR A 421 23.74 -9.29 -5.01
C TYR A 421 22.55 -8.74 -4.22
N GLN A 422 21.34 -9.14 -4.60
CA GLN A 422 20.13 -8.82 -3.85
C GLN A 422 20.22 -9.38 -2.43
N SER A 423 20.50 -10.68 -2.27
CA SER A 423 20.54 -11.28 -0.92
C SER A 423 21.59 -10.64 -0.02
N LEU A 424 22.74 -10.24 -0.57
CA LEU A 424 23.82 -9.61 0.18
C LEU A 424 23.52 -8.15 0.53
N LEU A 425 22.85 -7.38 -0.34
CA LEU A 425 22.43 -6.00 -0.06
C LEU A 425 21.44 -5.92 1.12
N TYR A 426 20.53 -6.89 1.24
CA TYR A 426 19.35 -6.77 2.11
C TYR A 426 19.43 -7.57 3.41
N ASN A 427 20.49 -8.35 3.60
CA ASN A 427 20.81 -8.97 4.87
C ASN A 427 21.51 -7.96 5.81
N LYS A 428 21.18 -8.00 7.10
CA LYS A 428 21.65 -7.04 8.11
C LYS A 428 23.18 -6.94 8.17
N ASP A 429 23.87 -8.08 8.21
CA ASP A 429 25.31 -8.14 8.42
C ASP A 429 26.06 -7.93 7.10
N THR A 430 25.58 -8.56 6.03
CA THR A 430 26.25 -8.47 4.72
C THR A 430 25.90 -7.20 3.95
N GLY A 431 24.72 -6.61 4.20
CA GLY A 431 24.27 -5.37 3.55
C GLY A 431 25.09 -4.18 4.03
N GLN A 432 25.36 -4.11 5.33
CA GLN A 432 26.32 -3.15 5.89
C GLN A 432 27.71 -3.33 5.27
N ALA A 433 28.17 -4.58 5.13
CA ALA A 433 29.47 -4.87 4.52
C ALA A 433 29.51 -4.48 3.03
N ILE A 434 28.47 -4.77 2.24
CA ILE A 434 28.37 -4.36 0.83
C ILE A 434 28.32 -2.84 0.70
N HIS A 435 27.53 -2.15 1.52
CA HIS A 435 27.48 -0.68 1.51
C HIS A 435 28.82 -0.06 1.92
N ALA A 436 29.47 -0.60 2.95
CA ALA A 436 30.81 -0.18 3.37
C ALA A 436 31.85 -0.44 2.27
N TYR A 437 31.77 -1.58 1.59
CA TYR A 437 32.64 -1.94 0.48
C TYR A 437 32.48 -0.97 -0.72
N ILE A 438 31.25 -0.70 -1.14
CA ILE A 438 30.95 0.28 -2.19
C ILE A 438 31.44 1.67 -1.78
N LYS A 439 31.28 2.05 -0.51
CA LYS A 439 31.74 3.34 0.02
C LYS A 439 33.28 3.44 0.06
N ALA A 440 33.97 2.39 0.47
CA ALA A 440 35.43 2.33 0.46
C ALA A 440 35.97 2.51 -0.96
N ARG A 441 35.39 1.79 -1.94
CA ARG A 441 35.72 1.93 -3.36
C ARG A 441 35.41 3.33 -3.91
N LYS A 442 34.32 3.97 -3.46
CA LYS A 442 34.01 5.39 -3.76
C LYS A 442 35.10 6.35 -3.26
N GLY A 443 35.61 6.14 -2.05
CA GLY A 443 36.67 6.96 -1.46
C GLY A 443 38.00 6.84 -2.20
N VAL A 444 38.39 5.62 -2.58
CA VAL A 444 39.63 5.37 -3.35
C VAL A 444 39.59 6.00 -4.74
N ALA A 445 38.43 6.01 -5.40
CA ALA A 445 38.26 6.63 -6.72
C ALA A 445 38.33 8.18 -6.68
N LEU A 446 38.01 8.80 -5.55
CA LEU A 446 38.10 10.26 -5.34
C LEU A 446 39.50 10.73 -4.93
N SER A 447 40.33 9.84 -4.36
CA SER A 447 41.73 10.14 -4.01
C SER A 447 42.72 10.01 -5.18
N GLN A 448 42.25 9.63 -6.37
CA GLN A 448 43.07 9.51 -7.59
C GLN A 448 42.91 10.70 -8.55
N TRP A 449 42.29 11.81 -8.11
CA TRP A 449 42.13 13.05 -8.87
C TRP A 449 42.60 14.26 -8.09
#